data_AF-A0A6J4L1V7-F1
#
_entry.id   AF-A0A6J4L1V7-F1
#
_cell.length_a   1.000
_cell.length_b   1.000
_cell.length_c   1.000
_cell.angle_alpha   90.00
_cell.angle_beta   90.00
_cell.angle_gamma   90.00
#
_symmetry.space_group_name_H-M   'P 1'
#
loop_
_entity.id
_entity.type
_entity.pdbx_description
1 polymer ?
#
loop_
_entity_poly.entity_id
_entity_poly.type
_entity_poly.pdbx_seq_one_letter_code
_entity_poly.pdbx_strand_id
1 'polypeptide(L)'
;ALALAACGGHDPERAARRTTARRAACVAVDLAVRANTNLSALDTLRQGPAPGLVETLYPYQKAYFEYAKLRERQTAWADSAAASEQDSARYAEQVARSTPSRGTPGTPQANAASTYERDFAAAMANPDHPCNQPQGEEQ
;
A
#
# COMPACT_ATOMS: atom_id res chain seq x y z
N ALA A 1 -24.33 43.56 12.87
CA ALA A 1 -24.75 42.17 13.15
C ALA A 1 -23.62 41.25 12.71
N LEU A 2 -23.01 40.53 13.65
CA LEU A 2 -22.07 39.44 13.34
C LEU A 2 -22.84 38.35 12.59
N ALA A 3 -22.45 38.07 11.35
CA ALA A 3 -22.86 36.85 10.67
C ALA A 3 -21.76 35.81 10.85
N LEU A 4 -21.87 35.00 11.91
CA LEU A 4 -21.32 33.65 11.90
C LEU A 4 -22.05 32.89 10.79
N ALA A 5 -21.39 32.66 9.66
CA ALA A 5 -21.90 31.78 8.62
C ALA A 5 -20.77 30.87 8.14
N ALA A 6 -21.00 29.56 8.29
CA ALA A 6 -20.27 28.43 7.73
C ALA A 6 -18.93 28.01 8.37
N CYS A 7 -19.01 27.54 9.62
CA CYS A 7 -18.25 26.33 9.98
C CYS A 7 -18.82 25.15 9.18
N GLY A 8 -17.95 24.32 8.58
CA GLY A 8 -18.34 22.99 8.09
C GLY A 8 -18.45 22.81 6.57
N GLY A 9 -17.73 23.59 5.77
CA GLY A 9 -17.55 23.26 4.36
C GLY A 9 -16.81 21.94 4.21
N HIS A 10 -17.53 20.87 3.88
CA HIS A 10 -16.94 19.65 3.32
C HIS A 10 -16.19 20.03 2.04
N ASP A 11 -14.88 20.27 2.16
CA ASP A 11 -14.02 20.53 1.03
C ASP A 11 -14.02 19.28 0.11
N PRO A 12 -14.59 19.36 -1.10
CA PRO A 12 -14.66 18.22 -2.02
C PRO A 12 -13.26 17.71 -2.39
N GLU A 13 -12.24 18.56 -2.37
CA GLU A 13 -10.86 18.10 -2.57
C GLU A 13 -10.39 17.23 -1.40
N ARG A 14 -10.74 17.59 -0.17
CA ARG A 14 -10.40 16.79 1.02
C ARG A 14 -11.11 15.44 1.00
N ALA A 15 -12.38 15.41 0.61
CA ALA A 15 -13.14 14.16 0.46
C ALA A 15 -12.53 13.26 -0.63
N ALA A 16 -12.13 13.83 -1.78
CA ALA A 16 -11.44 13.11 -2.83
C ALA A 16 -10.08 12.56 -2.36
N ARG A 17 -9.26 13.38 -1.69
CA ARG A 17 -7.95 12.96 -1.16
C ARG A 17 -8.08 11.81 -0.15
N ARG A 18 -9.06 11.88 0.76
CA ARG A 18 -9.35 10.79 1.70
C ARG A 18 -9.74 9.50 0.97
N THR A 19 -10.64 9.61 -0.01
CA THR A 19 -11.07 8.45 -0.79
C THR A 19 -9.89 7.79 -1.51
N THR A 20 -9.03 8.59 -2.16
CA THR A 20 -7.81 8.08 -2.79
C THR A 20 -6.85 7.44 -1.79
N ALA A 21 -6.64 8.05 -0.63
CA ALA A 21 -5.75 7.52 0.40
C ALA A 21 -6.25 6.19 0.98
N ARG A 22 -7.56 6.09 1.24
CA ARG A 22 -8.21 4.85 1.70
C ARG A 22 -8.09 3.73 0.67
N ARG A 23 -8.32 4.03 -0.61
CA ARG A 23 -8.13 3.05 -1.71
C ARG A 23 -6.69 2.56 -1.78
N ALA A 24 -5.73 3.49 -1.71
CA ALA A 24 -4.30 3.17 -1.72
C ALA A 24 -3.91 2.28 -0.52
N ALA A 25 -4.40 2.58 0.68
CA ALA A 25 -4.16 1.75 1.87
C ALA A 25 -4.75 0.34 1.71
N CYS A 26 -5.99 0.22 1.22
CA CYS A 26 -6.63 -1.07 0.95
C CYS A 26 -5.82 -1.91 -0.06
N VAL A 27 -5.41 -1.33 -1.18
CA VAL A 27 -4.60 -2.02 -2.20
C VAL A 27 -3.25 -2.47 -1.63
N ALA A 28 -2.58 -1.61 -0.86
CA ALA A 28 -1.29 -1.97 -0.26
C ALA A 28 -1.40 -3.13 0.73
N VAL A 29 -2.48 -3.18 1.53
CA VAL A 29 -2.79 -4.32 2.42
C VAL A 29 -3.02 -5.60 1.62
N ASP A 30 -3.85 -5.56 0.57
CA ASP A 30 -4.11 -6.73 -0.27
C ASP A 30 -2.83 -7.29 -0.91
N LEU A 31 -1.99 -6.43 -1.47
CA LEU A 31 -0.70 -6.84 -2.04
C LEU A 31 0.26 -7.41 -0.99
N ALA A 32 0.30 -6.84 0.22
CA ALA A 32 1.13 -7.37 1.30
C ALA A 32 0.66 -8.76 1.76
N VAL A 33 -0.65 -8.99 1.85
CA VAL A 33 -1.24 -10.30 2.17
C VAL A 33 -0.88 -11.32 1.08
N ARG A 34 -1.07 -10.99 -0.20
CA ARG A 34 -0.70 -11.87 -1.32
C ARG A 34 0.79 -12.19 -1.34
N ALA A 35 1.64 -11.19 -1.10
CA ALA A 35 3.08 -11.37 -1.04
C ALA A 35 3.50 -12.33 0.08
N ASN A 36 2.86 -12.23 1.25
CA ASN A 36 3.07 -13.14 2.37
C ASN A 36 2.65 -14.58 2.04
N THR A 37 1.48 -14.75 1.41
CA THR A 37 0.99 -16.06 0.96
C THR A 37 1.96 -16.71 -0.02
N ASN A 38 2.44 -15.95 -1.01
CA ASN A 38 3.41 -16.44 -1.99
C ASN A 38 4.75 -16.82 -1.34
N LEU A 39 5.24 -16.03 -0.39
CA LEU A 39 6.47 -16.34 0.34
C LEU A 39 6.30 -17.62 1.19
N SER A 40 5.16 -17.76 1.88
CA SER A 40 4.84 -18.94 2.70
C SER A 40 4.72 -20.21 1.84
N ALA A 41 4.19 -20.09 0.62
CA ALA A 41 4.16 -21.19 -0.34
C ALA A 41 5.57 -21.63 -0.74
N LEU A 42 6.49 -20.68 -0.96
CA LEU A 42 7.90 -20.99 -1.21
C LEU A 42 8.56 -21.64 0.00
N ASP A 43 8.30 -21.18 1.23
CA ASP A 43 8.82 -21.82 2.45
C ASP A 43 8.37 -23.28 2.58
N THR A 44 7.13 -23.59 2.19
CA THR A 44 6.60 -24.95 2.17
C THR A 44 7.32 -25.81 1.12
N LEU A 45 7.49 -25.29 -0.10
CA LEU A 45 8.20 -26.00 -1.18
C LEU A 45 9.67 -26.23 -0.87
N ARG A 46 10.28 -25.34 -0.08
CA ARG A 46 11.68 -25.42 0.35
C ARG A 46 11.98 -26.63 1.24
N GLN A 47 10.96 -27.20 1.87
CA GLN A 47 11.04 -28.41 2.68
C GLN A 47 10.83 -29.69 1.86
N GLY A 48 10.54 -29.56 0.56
CA GLY A 48 10.22 -30.67 -0.36
C GLY A 48 11.30 -30.97 -1.42
N PRO A 49 10.97 -31.80 -2.45
CA PRO A 49 11.97 -32.38 -3.38
C PRO A 49 12.49 -31.43 -4.48
N ALA A 50 12.14 -30.14 -4.49
CA ALA A 50 12.51 -29.19 -5.55
C ALA A 50 13.27 -27.93 -5.05
N PRO A 51 14.40 -28.09 -4.34
CA PRO A 51 15.09 -26.97 -3.68
C PRO A 51 15.65 -25.92 -4.67
N GLY A 52 16.15 -26.32 -5.84
CA GLY A 52 16.85 -25.39 -6.75
C GLY A 52 15.98 -24.29 -7.38
N LEU A 53 14.70 -24.56 -7.68
CA LEU A 53 13.78 -23.53 -8.18
C LEU A 53 13.46 -22.52 -7.07
N VAL A 54 13.29 -23.01 -5.83
CA VAL A 54 13.00 -22.18 -4.67
C VAL A 54 14.15 -21.24 -4.36
N GLU A 55 15.41 -21.70 -4.45
CA GLU A 55 16.60 -20.87 -4.19
C GLU A 55 16.69 -19.63 -5.08
N THR A 56 16.22 -19.71 -6.34
CA THR A 56 16.24 -18.57 -7.26
C THR A 56 15.09 -17.58 -7.03
N LEU A 57 13.90 -18.07 -6.68
CA LEU A 57 12.70 -17.25 -6.51
C LEU A 57 12.60 -16.62 -5.11
N TYR A 58 13.16 -17.28 -4.10
CA TYR A 58 13.03 -16.89 -2.70
C TYR A 58 13.56 -15.47 -2.39
N PRO A 59 14.77 -15.08 -2.84
CA PRO A 59 15.30 -13.75 -2.55
C PRO A 59 14.42 -12.63 -3.13
N TYR A 60 13.89 -12.85 -4.34
CA TYR A 60 12.96 -11.92 -4.98
C TYR A 60 11.64 -11.82 -4.20
N GLN A 61 11.01 -12.96 -3.87
CA GLN A 61 9.71 -12.96 -3.20
C GLN A 61 9.79 -12.38 -1.79
N LYS A 62 10.89 -12.64 -1.07
CA LYS A 62 11.18 -12.03 0.22
C LYS A 62 11.31 -10.50 0.09
N ALA A 63 12.07 -10.02 -0.90
CA ALA A 63 12.23 -8.59 -1.13
C ALA A 63 10.91 -7.91 -1.52
N TYR A 64 10.05 -8.57 -2.31
CA TYR A 64 8.72 -8.06 -2.65
C TYR A 64 7.85 -7.93 -1.40
N PHE A 65 7.82 -8.97 -0.56
CA PHE A 65 7.05 -8.93 0.70
C PHE A 65 7.52 -7.82 1.64
N GLU A 66 8.84 -7.68 1.84
CA GLU A 66 9.40 -6.62 2.69
C GLU A 66 9.05 -5.22 2.16
N TYR A 67 9.14 -5.02 0.84
CA TYR A 67 8.75 -3.76 0.21
C TYR A 67 7.24 -3.50 0.35
N ALA A 68 6.39 -4.52 0.12
CA ALA A 68 4.94 -4.43 0.28
C ALA A 68 4.54 -4.05 1.71
N LYS A 69 5.15 -4.64 2.75
CA LYS A 69 4.91 -4.28 4.15
C LYS A 69 5.31 -2.84 4.47
N LEU A 70 6.36 -2.31 3.85
CA LEU A 70 6.75 -0.91 4.02
C LEU A 70 5.74 0.04 3.35
N ARG A 71 5.24 -0.30 2.14
CA ARG A 71 4.22 0.49 1.45
C ARG A 71 2.86 0.44 2.12
N GLU A 72 2.45 -0.71 2.65
CA GLU A 72 1.27 -0.86 3.51
C GLU A 72 1.32 0.12 4.68
N ARG A 73 2.48 0.19 5.35
CA ARG A 73 2.69 1.17 6.41
C ARG A 73 2.58 2.59 5.87
N GLN A 74 3.41 2.96 4.90
CA GLN A 74 3.39 4.31 4.34
C GLN A 74 1.98 4.78 3.92
N THR A 75 1.17 3.91 3.31
CA THR A 75 -0.20 4.24 2.87
C THR A 75 -1.20 4.37 4.02
N ALA A 76 -1.10 3.56 5.07
CA ALA A 76 -1.95 3.72 6.27
C ALA A 76 -1.67 5.04 7.01
N TRP A 77 -0.43 5.53 6.99
CA TRP A 77 -0.09 6.83 7.57
C TRP A 77 -0.59 7.97 6.68
N ALA A 78 -0.51 7.81 5.36
CA ALA A 78 -1.09 8.77 4.41
C ALA A 78 -2.63 8.86 4.55
N ASP A 79 -3.31 7.72 4.75
CA ASP A 79 -4.75 7.69 5.04
C ASP A 79 -5.07 8.40 6.36
N SER A 80 -4.29 8.14 7.41
CA SER A 80 -4.42 8.84 8.70
C SER A 80 -4.18 10.35 8.57
N ALA A 81 -3.21 10.77 7.75
CA ALA A 81 -2.94 12.18 7.46
C ALA A 81 -4.10 12.86 6.71
N ALA A 82 -4.75 12.14 5.79
CA ALA A 82 -5.92 12.63 5.08
C ALA A 82 -7.16 12.71 6.01
N ALA A 83 -7.26 11.79 6.98
CA ALA A 83 -8.35 11.71 7.94
C ALA A 83 -8.28 12.79 9.04
N SER A 84 -7.10 13.12 9.58
CA SER A 84 -6.96 14.05 10.72
C SER A 84 -6.23 15.34 10.35
N GLU A 85 -6.88 16.51 10.51
CA GLU A 85 -6.23 17.82 10.33
C GLU A 85 -5.18 18.09 11.40
N GLN A 86 -5.52 17.82 12.66
CA GLN A 86 -4.67 18.10 13.83
C GLN A 86 -3.37 17.30 13.80
N ASP A 87 -3.42 16.06 13.30
CA ASP A 87 -2.26 15.16 13.23
C ASP A 87 -1.63 15.05 11.83
N SER A 88 -2.17 15.76 10.84
CA SER A 88 -1.74 15.65 9.44
C SER A 88 -0.23 15.82 9.26
N ALA A 89 0.37 16.81 9.93
CA ALA A 89 1.81 17.07 9.88
C ALA A 89 2.64 15.92 10.49
N ARG A 90 2.19 15.37 11.62
CA ARG A 90 2.83 14.22 12.29
C ARG A 90 2.81 12.98 11.40
N TYR A 91 1.66 12.68 10.78
CA TYR A 91 1.55 11.56 9.86
C TYR A 91 2.32 11.78 8.56
N ALA A 92 2.33 13.00 8.01
CA ALA A 92 3.13 13.34 6.82
C ALA A 92 4.64 13.13 7.06
N GLU A 93 5.13 13.50 8.23
CA GLU A 93 6.53 13.24 8.63
C GLU A 93 6.83 11.73 8.67
N GLN A 94 5.92 10.95 9.22
CA GLN A 94 6.05 9.49 9.27
C GLN A 94 6.02 8.85 7.87
N VAL A 95 5.21 9.36 6.94
CA VAL A 95 5.22 8.95 5.52
C VAL A 95 6.59 9.18 4.90
N ALA A 96 7.18 10.36 5.11
CA ALA A 96 8.50 10.69 4.60
C ALA A 96 9.58 9.75 5.16
N ARG A 97 9.53 9.45 6.46
CA ARG A 97 10.48 8.55 7.13
C ARG A 97 10.31 7.07 6.78
N SER A 98 9.11 6.65 6.39
CA SER A 98 8.76 5.25 6.09
C SER A 98 8.75 4.90 4.61
N THR A 99 9.09 5.85 3.73
CA THR A 99 9.17 5.60 2.29
C THR A 99 10.23 4.52 2.02
N PRO A 100 9.87 3.38 1.44
CA PRO A 100 10.82 2.30 1.22
C PRO A 100 11.86 2.70 0.17
N SER A 101 13.10 2.26 0.39
CA SER A 101 14.16 2.36 -0.62
C SER A 101 13.84 1.44 -1.80
N ARG A 102 14.07 1.93 -3.02
CA ARG A 102 13.95 1.14 -4.24
C ARG A 102 15.13 0.18 -4.45
N GLY A 103 16.19 0.27 -3.65
CA GLY A 103 17.40 -0.55 -3.82
C GLY A 103 18.24 -0.19 -5.05
N THR A 104 19.31 -0.96 -5.26
CA THR A 104 20.26 -0.74 -6.36
C THR A 104 19.79 -1.45 -7.64
N PRO A 105 19.84 -0.82 -8.83
CA PRO A 105 19.47 -1.47 -10.08
C PRO A 105 20.18 -2.82 -10.30
N GLY A 106 19.46 -3.80 -10.86
CA GLY A 106 19.98 -5.14 -11.11
C GLY A 106 19.95 -6.08 -9.89
N THR A 107 19.52 -5.61 -8.71
CA THR A 107 19.33 -6.45 -7.52
C THR A 107 17.91 -7.01 -7.44
N PRO A 108 17.69 -8.15 -6.74
CA PRO A 108 16.35 -8.65 -6.45
C PRO A 108 15.44 -7.60 -5.80
N GLN A 109 15.99 -6.75 -4.93
CA GLN A 109 15.26 -5.67 -4.26
C GLN A 109 14.72 -4.63 -5.25
N ALA A 110 15.55 -4.17 -6.19
CA ALA A 110 15.10 -3.21 -7.20
C ALA A 110 14.06 -3.79 -8.16
N ASN A 111 14.22 -5.05 -8.54
CA ASN A 111 13.25 -5.74 -9.39
C ASN A 111 11.92 -5.96 -8.66
N ALA A 112 11.97 -6.32 -7.37
CA ALA A 112 10.79 -6.49 -6.53
C ALA A 112 10.04 -5.17 -6.31
N ALA A 113 10.77 -4.09 -5.99
CA ALA A 113 10.20 -2.75 -5.85
C ALA A 113 9.52 -2.28 -7.14
N SER A 114 10.19 -2.43 -8.28
CA SER A 114 9.63 -2.08 -9.60
C SER A 114 8.36 -2.86 -9.92
N THR A 115 8.36 -4.17 -9.63
CA THR A 115 7.19 -5.03 -9.82
C THR A 115 6.05 -4.63 -8.90
N TYR A 116 6.32 -4.40 -7.61
CA TYR A 116 5.30 -3.93 -6.68
C TYR A 116 4.65 -2.63 -7.15
N GLU A 117 5.41 -1.62 -7.56
CA GLU A 117 4.82 -0.34 -7.98
C GLU A 117 3.97 -0.48 -9.24
N ARG A 118 4.36 -1.37 -10.16
CA ARG A 118 3.53 -1.72 -11.33
C ARG A 118 2.22 -2.40 -10.91
N ASP A 119 2.30 -3.40 -10.02
CA ASP A 119 1.12 -4.14 -9.55
C ASP A 119 0.18 -3.24 -8.76
N PHE A 120 0.72 -2.36 -7.92
CA PHE A 120 -0.02 -1.33 -7.18
C PHE A 120 -0.73 -0.36 -8.12
N ALA A 121 -0.04 0.17 -9.13
CA ALA A 121 -0.64 1.06 -10.11
C ALA A 121 -1.75 0.36 -10.92
N ALA A 122 -1.52 -0.89 -11.33
CA ALA A 122 -2.52 -1.70 -12.02
C ALA A 122 -3.75 -1.96 -11.14
N ALA A 123 -3.57 -2.29 -9.86
CA ALA A 123 -4.66 -2.49 -8.92
C ALA A 123 -5.45 -1.20 -8.66
N MET A 124 -4.78 -0.06 -8.52
CA MET A 124 -5.43 1.26 -8.36
C MET A 124 -6.22 1.68 -9.61
N ALA A 125 -5.78 1.29 -10.80
CA ALA A 125 -6.45 1.59 -12.06
C ALA A 125 -7.56 0.59 -12.42
N ASN A 126 -7.61 -0.58 -11.77
CA ASN A 126 -8.56 -1.63 -12.08
C ASN A 126 -9.94 -1.33 -11.44
N PRO A 127 -10.99 -1.02 -12.21
CA PRO A 127 -12.31 -0.73 -11.66
C PRO A 127 -12.92 -1.93 -10.93
N ASP A 128 -12.58 -3.15 -11.33
CA ASP A 128 -13.10 -4.39 -10.74
C ASP A 128 -12.36 -4.80 -9.46
N HIS A 129 -11.29 -4.08 -9.10
CA HIS A 129 -10.58 -4.36 -7.85
C HIS A 129 -11.49 -4.06 -6.65
N PRO A 130 -11.62 -4.95 -5.64
CA PRO A 130 -12.52 -4.76 -4.51
C PRO A 130 -12.31 -3.43 -3.76
N CYS A 131 -11.05 -2.98 -3.66
CA CYS A 131 -10.71 -1.70 -3.03
C CYS A 131 -11.23 -0.46 -3.78
N ASN A 132 -11.58 -0.56 -5.07
CA ASN A 132 -12.04 0.56 -5.89
C ASN A 132 -13.57 0.64 -6.01
N GLN A 133 -14.27 -0.40 -5.56
CA GLN A 133 -15.73 -0.45 -5.56
C GLN A 133 -16.30 0.58 -4.56
N PRO A 134 -17.50 1.13 -4.82
CA PRO A 134 -18.23 1.87 -3.80
C PRO A 134 -18.40 0.94 -2.60
N GLN A 135 -17.85 1.33 -1.44
CA GLN A 135 -18.13 0.57 -0.22
C GLN A 135 -19.61 0.80 0.05
N GLY A 136 -20.42 -0.23 -0.18
CA GLY A 136 -21.86 -0.15 -0.03
C GLY A 136 -22.18 0.53 1.29
N GLU A 137 -23.00 1.57 1.22
CA GLU A 137 -23.59 2.18 2.40
C GLU A 137 -24.22 1.03 3.19
N GLU A 138 -23.69 0.74 4.37
CA GLU A 138 -24.38 -0.11 5.34
C GLU A 138 -25.77 0.51 5.51
N GLN A 139 -26.78 -0.18 4.99
CA GLN A 139 -28.19 0.14 5.19
C GLN A 139 -28.58 -0.11 6.65
#